data_AF-A0A9Q4L6X0-F1
#
_entry.id   AF-A0A9Q4L6X0-F1
#
_cell.length_a   1.000
_cell.length_b   1.000
_cell.length_c   1.000
_cell.angle_alpha   90.00
_cell.angle_beta   90.00
_cell.angle_gamma   90.00
#
_symmetry.space_group_name_H-M   'P 1'
#
loop_
_entity.id
_entity.type
_entity.pdbx_description
1 polymer ?
#
loop_
_entity_poly.entity_id
_entity_poly.type
_entity_poly.pdbx_seq_one_letter_code
_entity_poly.pdbx_strand_id
1 'polypeptide(L)'
;MAGPTTNAEMRDRYERGLALTDGARGNVTTDAPANGADTVVTEDADAHVVTADGTNTVDLSSAAAEGREVTVVHDGGANTPTLSFTDADFVGTGPSNITTQGATATVLNIDGTASGWVVVATGSA
;
A
#
# COMPACT_ATOMS: atom_id res chain seq x y z
N MET A 1 19.21 12.94 -3.50
CA MET A 1 17.75 12.73 -3.37
C MET A 1 17.59 11.27 -3.02
N ALA A 2 17.09 10.94 -1.82
CA ALA A 2 16.81 9.56 -1.49
C ALA A 2 15.63 9.09 -2.36
N GLY A 3 15.74 7.90 -2.97
CA GLY A 3 14.67 7.35 -3.80
C GLY A 3 13.48 6.87 -2.95
N PRO A 4 12.37 6.46 -3.59
CA PRO A 4 11.22 5.90 -2.89
C PRO A 4 11.64 4.68 -2.05
N THR A 5 10.96 4.47 -0.93
CA THR A 5 11.23 3.30 -0.08
C THR A 5 10.77 2.05 -0.82
N THR A 6 11.71 1.14 -1.08
CA THR A 6 11.41 -0.08 -1.83
C THR A 6 10.61 -1.07 -0.98
N ASN A 7 9.87 -1.97 -1.65
CA ASN A 7 9.16 -3.06 -0.98
C ASN A 7 10.09 -3.90 -0.07
N ALA A 8 11.31 -4.20 -0.55
CA ALA A 8 12.29 -4.95 0.23
C ALA A 8 12.75 -4.21 1.50
N GLU A 9 12.90 -2.88 1.44
CA GLU A 9 13.25 -2.06 2.61
C GLU A 9 12.09 -1.98 3.62
N MET A 10 10.84 -1.90 3.15
CA MET A 10 9.65 -1.96 4.03
C MET A 10 9.54 -3.31 4.73
N ARG A 11 9.82 -4.41 4.01
CA ARG A 11 9.83 -5.77 4.56
C ARG A 11 10.93 -5.96 5.60
N ASP A 12 12.19 -5.58 5.30
CA ASP A 12 13.30 -5.68 6.28
C ASP A 12 12.95 -4.94 7.58
N ARG A 13 12.35 -3.76 7.46
CA ARG A 13 11.95 -2.95 8.60
C ARG A 13 10.86 -3.65 9.43
N TYR A 14 9.85 -4.21 8.77
CA TYR A 14 8.80 -5.01 9.40
C TYR A 14 9.38 -6.23 10.14
N GLU A 15 10.23 -7.03 9.47
CA GLU A 15 10.87 -8.22 10.05
C GLU A 15 11.76 -7.89 11.27
N ARG A 16 12.27 -6.66 11.32
CA ARG A 16 13.08 -6.14 12.44
C ARG A 16 12.26 -5.48 13.54
N GLY A 17 10.94 -5.43 13.43
CA GLY A 17 10.04 -4.80 14.40
C GLY A 17 10.25 -3.30 14.55
N LEU A 18 10.81 -2.65 13.53
CA LEU A 18 11.04 -1.21 13.50
C LEU A 18 9.76 -0.51 13.02
N ALA A 19 9.47 0.66 13.58
CA ALA A 19 8.36 1.48 13.10
C ALA A 19 8.53 1.76 11.60
N LEU A 20 7.52 1.42 10.78
CA LEU A 20 7.57 1.52 9.31
C LEU A 20 7.87 2.93 8.79
N THR A 21 7.70 3.95 9.64
CA THR A 21 8.01 5.37 9.40
C THR A 21 9.44 5.77 9.79
N ASP A 22 10.12 5.03 10.67
CA ASP A 22 11.41 5.44 11.25
C ASP A 22 12.57 5.22 10.28
N GLY A 23 13.03 6.28 9.61
CA GLY A 23 14.14 6.25 8.65
C GLY A 23 13.76 5.75 7.26
N ALA A 24 12.46 5.74 6.92
CA ALA A 24 12.02 5.53 5.55
C ALA A 24 12.56 6.66 4.66
N ARG A 25 12.94 6.32 3.43
CA ARG A 25 13.56 7.28 2.49
C ARG A 25 12.53 8.22 1.83
N GLY A 26 11.25 8.01 2.12
CA GLY A 26 10.11 8.74 1.58
C GLY A 26 8.99 8.93 2.61
N ASN A 27 7.87 9.47 2.17
CA ASN A 27 6.70 9.78 2.99
C ASN A 27 5.87 8.53 3.26
N VAL A 28 5.95 8.00 4.48
CA VAL A 28 5.15 6.84 4.91
C VAL A 28 3.91 7.32 5.64
N THR A 29 2.74 6.95 5.14
CA THR A 29 1.45 7.14 5.84
C THR A 29 1.06 5.84 6.54
N THR A 30 0.53 5.95 7.76
CA THR A 30 0.06 4.79 8.53
C THR A 30 -1.37 5.03 8.96
N ASP A 31 -2.24 4.09 8.64
CA ASP A 31 -3.68 4.17 8.84
C ASP A 31 -4.19 2.96 9.63
N ALA A 32 -5.17 3.21 10.49
CA ALA A 32 -5.87 2.21 11.30
C ALA A 32 -7.39 2.34 11.13
N PRO A 33 -7.93 2.11 9.90
CA PRO A 33 -9.35 2.20 9.63
C PRO A 33 -10.16 1.20 10.45
N ALA A 34 -11.46 1.48 10.65
CA ALA A 34 -12.39 0.49 11.17
C ALA A 34 -12.64 -0.61 10.13
N ASN A 35 -12.91 -1.85 10.56
CA ASN A 35 -13.24 -2.94 9.63
C ASN A 35 -14.38 -2.55 8.66
N GLY A 36 -14.15 -2.71 7.36
CA GLY A 36 -15.06 -2.33 6.29
C GLY A 36 -14.95 -0.88 5.85
N ALA A 37 -14.01 -0.09 6.41
CA ALA A 37 -13.80 1.29 6.02
C ALA A 37 -12.73 1.41 4.92
N ASP A 38 -12.79 2.54 4.23
CA ASP A 38 -11.81 2.92 3.23
C ASP A 38 -10.61 3.59 3.91
N THR A 39 -9.44 3.41 3.30
CA THR A 39 -8.19 4.05 3.71
C THR A 39 -7.61 4.78 2.50
N VAL A 40 -7.32 6.06 2.68
CA VAL A 40 -6.97 6.96 1.59
C VAL A 40 -5.47 7.14 1.54
N VAL A 41 -4.87 6.85 0.39
CA VAL A 41 -3.47 7.15 0.14
C VAL A 41 -3.34 8.64 -0.19
N THR A 42 -2.55 9.35 0.61
CA THR A 42 -2.32 10.79 0.40
C THR A 42 -1.44 11.04 -0.82
N GLU A 43 -1.61 12.23 -1.44
CA GLU A 43 -0.88 12.65 -2.64
C GLU A 43 0.64 12.66 -2.47
N ASP A 44 1.12 12.65 -1.23
CA ASP A 44 2.53 12.70 -0.87
C ASP A 44 3.07 11.35 -0.38
N ALA A 45 2.24 10.32 -0.16
CA ALA A 45 2.69 9.03 0.36
C ALA A 45 3.45 8.17 -0.67
N ASP A 46 4.68 7.76 -0.34
CA ASP A 46 5.44 6.73 -1.05
C ASP A 46 5.09 5.33 -0.55
N ALA A 47 4.69 5.22 0.73
CA ALA A 47 4.19 3.99 1.30
C ALA A 47 2.96 4.23 2.17
N HIS A 48 2.03 3.28 2.12
CA HIS A 48 0.77 3.31 2.85
C HIS A 48 0.60 2.05 3.68
N VAL A 49 0.71 2.19 4.99
CA VAL A 49 0.66 1.07 5.94
C VAL A 49 -0.74 0.99 6.54
N VAL A 50 -1.39 -0.16 6.40
CA VAL A 50 -2.72 -0.40 6.97
C VAL A 50 -2.61 -1.40 8.11
N THR A 51 -2.78 -0.91 9.34
CA THR A 51 -2.65 -1.68 10.60
C THR A 51 -3.98 -2.26 11.09
N ALA A 52 -5.06 -2.03 10.36
CA ALA A 52 -6.39 -2.47 10.77
C ALA A 52 -6.59 -3.98 10.66
N ASP A 53 -7.17 -4.55 11.72
CA ASP A 53 -7.75 -5.89 11.74
C ASP A 53 -9.12 -5.88 11.03
N GLY A 54 -9.14 -6.08 9.71
CA GLY A 54 -10.36 -6.21 8.95
C GLY A 54 -10.22 -6.23 7.44
N THR A 55 -11.35 -6.38 6.74
CA THR A 55 -11.41 -6.11 5.30
C THR A 55 -11.50 -4.61 5.10
N ASN A 56 -10.53 -4.01 4.44
CA ASN A 56 -10.51 -2.57 4.20
C ASN A 56 -10.27 -2.32 2.71
N THR A 57 -10.68 -1.14 2.25
CA THR A 57 -10.48 -0.76 0.86
C THR A 57 -9.46 0.36 0.74
N VAL A 58 -8.47 0.19 -0.12
CA VAL A 58 -7.45 1.20 -0.38
C VAL A 58 -7.91 2.09 -1.52
N ASP A 59 -8.05 3.38 -1.24
CA ASP A 59 -8.37 4.42 -2.19
C ASP A 59 -7.08 5.15 -2.62
N LEU A 60 -6.77 5.04 -3.92
CA LEU A 60 -5.59 5.64 -4.55
C LEU A 60 -5.94 6.92 -5.34
N SER A 61 -7.20 7.34 -5.36
CA SER A 61 -7.67 8.46 -6.18
C SER A 61 -6.94 9.77 -5.87
N SER A 62 -6.63 10.00 -4.60
CA SER A 62 -5.90 11.20 -4.14
C SER A 62 -4.41 11.17 -4.48
N ALA A 63 -3.84 9.99 -4.77
CA ALA A 63 -2.44 9.81 -5.17
C ALA A 63 -2.26 9.64 -6.69
N ALA A 64 -3.32 9.86 -7.48
CA ALA A 64 -3.32 9.65 -8.93
C ALA A 64 -2.48 10.71 -9.65
N ALA A 65 -1.20 10.40 -9.88
CA ALA A 65 -0.28 11.21 -10.66
C ALA A 65 0.56 10.31 -11.57
N GLU A 66 0.80 10.73 -12.81
CA GLU A 66 1.54 9.91 -13.79
C GLU A 66 2.96 9.63 -13.29
N GLY A 67 3.37 8.35 -13.35
CA GLY A 67 4.66 7.88 -12.84
C GLY A 67 4.73 7.73 -11.32
N ARG A 68 3.61 7.89 -10.58
CA ARG A 68 3.58 7.72 -9.13
C ARG A 68 3.61 6.26 -8.74
N GLU A 69 4.58 5.90 -7.89
CA GLU A 69 4.68 4.60 -7.26
C GLU A 69 4.24 4.69 -5.79
N VAL A 70 3.42 3.74 -5.34
CA VAL A 70 2.99 3.62 -3.95
C VAL A 70 3.15 2.17 -3.51
N THR A 71 3.80 1.94 -2.37
CA THR A 71 3.84 0.62 -1.73
C THR A 71 2.82 0.54 -0.60
N VAL A 72 1.79 -0.27 -0.78
CA VAL A 72 0.81 -0.58 0.25
C VAL A 72 1.33 -1.75 1.08
N VAL A 73 1.33 -1.60 2.40
CA VAL A 73 1.77 -2.61 3.37
C VAL A 73 0.60 -2.98 4.26
N HIS A 74 0.36 -4.28 4.39
CA HIS A 74 -0.58 -4.78 5.35
C HIS A 74 0.12 -5.13 6.67
N ASP A 75 -0.25 -4.45 7.76
CA ASP A 75 0.27 -4.68 9.12
C ASP A 75 -0.86 -4.90 10.13
N GLY A 76 -1.99 -5.44 9.68
CA GLY A 76 -3.08 -5.86 10.57
C GLY A 76 -2.79 -7.25 11.14
N GLY A 77 -3.36 -7.55 12.31
CA GLY A 77 -3.19 -8.81 13.01
C GLY A 77 -3.92 -10.00 12.37
N ALA A 78 -4.02 -11.10 13.13
CA ALA A 78 -4.32 -12.45 12.65
C ALA A 78 -5.71 -12.67 12.01
N ASN A 79 -6.59 -11.67 12.00
CA ASN A 79 -7.97 -11.80 11.52
C ASN A 79 -8.08 -11.60 10.00
N THR A 80 -7.43 -12.47 9.22
CA THR A 80 -7.51 -12.58 7.74
C THR A 80 -7.83 -11.26 7.01
N PRO A 81 -7.09 -10.18 7.29
CA PRO A 81 -7.54 -8.87 6.88
C PRO A 81 -7.27 -8.76 5.38
N THR A 82 -8.28 -8.37 4.62
CA THR A 82 -8.21 -8.31 3.16
C THR A 82 -8.12 -6.85 2.77
N LEU A 83 -6.96 -6.44 2.24
CA LEU A 83 -6.89 -5.16 1.53
C LEU A 83 -7.35 -5.39 0.09
N SER A 84 -8.46 -4.75 -0.22
CA SER A 84 -8.99 -4.64 -1.59
C SER A 84 -8.74 -3.22 -2.09
N PHE A 85 -8.74 -3.02 -3.40
CA PHE A 85 -8.56 -1.71 -4.00
C PHE A 85 -9.88 -1.32 -4.65
N THR A 86 -10.45 -0.18 -4.27
CA THR A 86 -11.81 0.26 -4.67
C THR A 86 -11.86 0.57 -6.16
N ASP A 87 -10.73 1.00 -6.72
CA ASP A 87 -10.62 1.32 -8.13
C ASP A 87 -10.49 0.01 -8.93
N ALA A 88 -11.64 -0.47 -9.38
CA ALA A 88 -11.81 -1.70 -10.16
C ALA A 88 -11.18 -1.63 -11.56
N ASP A 89 -10.61 -0.50 -11.94
CA ASP A 89 -10.02 -0.27 -13.26
C ASP A 89 -8.48 -0.37 -13.23
N PHE A 90 -7.89 -1.26 -12.43
CA PHE A 90 -6.49 -1.63 -12.64
C PHE A 90 -6.28 -2.00 -14.11
N VAL A 91 -5.30 -1.39 -14.78
CA VAL A 91 -4.94 -1.74 -16.16
C VAL A 91 -4.23 -3.10 -16.15
N GLY A 92 -4.98 -4.19 -15.94
CA GLY A 92 -4.47 -5.56 -15.83
C GLY A 92 -5.09 -6.38 -14.70
N THR A 93 -4.36 -7.39 -14.20
CA THR A 93 -4.71 -8.05 -12.94
C THR A 93 -4.50 -7.07 -11.80
N GLY A 94 -5.59 -6.58 -11.21
CA GLY A 94 -5.54 -5.89 -9.94
C GLY A 94 -4.76 -6.70 -8.90
N PRO A 95 -4.22 -6.04 -7.86
CA PRO A 95 -3.48 -6.74 -6.83
C PRO A 95 -4.37 -7.82 -6.25
N SER A 96 -3.85 -9.05 -6.26
CA SER A 96 -4.49 -10.13 -5.52
C SER A 96 -4.62 -9.63 -4.08
N ASN A 97 -5.82 -9.78 -3.50
CA ASN A 97 -6.12 -9.36 -2.12
C ASN A 97 -4.92 -9.60 -1.21
N ILE A 98 -4.47 -8.57 -0.49
CA ILE A 98 -3.39 -8.70 0.49
C ILE A 98 -4.03 -9.28 1.75
N THR A 99 -3.81 -10.56 2.03
CA THR A 99 -4.53 -11.31 3.08
C THR A 99 -3.69 -11.67 4.30
N THR A 100 -2.40 -11.36 4.28
CA THR A 100 -1.44 -11.79 5.31
C THR A 100 -0.73 -10.59 5.91
N GLN A 101 -0.56 -10.58 7.22
CA GLN A 101 0.26 -9.58 7.91
C GLN A 101 1.69 -9.57 7.35
N GLY A 102 2.23 -8.40 7.05
CA GLY A 102 3.54 -8.20 6.43
C GLY A 102 3.54 -8.33 4.90
N ALA A 103 2.41 -8.68 4.28
CA ALA A 103 2.31 -8.71 2.83
C ALA A 103 2.18 -7.29 2.26
N THR A 104 2.66 -7.11 1.03
CA THR A 104 2.83 -5.81 0.41
C THR A 104 2.44 -5.84 -1.06
N ALA A 105 1.98 -4.70 -1.59
CA ALA A 105 1.76 -4.50 -3.01
C ALA A 105 2.28 -3.12 -3.42
N THR A 106 3.15 -3.10 -4.43
CA THR A 106 3.60 -1.86 -5.05
C THR A 106 2.80 -1.64 -6.33
N VAL A 107 2.19 -0.46 -6.41
CA VAL A 107 1.36 -0.02 -7.54
C VAL A 107 1.97 1.21 -8.19
N LEU A 108 1.92 1.26 -9.51
CA LEU A 108 2.41 2.37 -10.33
C LEU A 108 1.24 2.95 -11.11
N ASN A 109 1.11 4.27 -11.12
CA ASN A 109 0.16 4.95 -11.99
C ASN A 109 0.82 5.28 -13.33
N ILE A 110 0.34 4.68 -14.42
CA ILE A 110 0.97 4.79 -15.75
C ILE A 110 0.42 5.92 -16.63
N ASP A 111 -0.74 6.49 -16.28
CA ASP A 111 -1.43 7.47 -17.13
C ASP A 111 -1.92 8.73 -16.38
N GLY A 112 -1.69 8.81 -15.07
CA GLY A 112 -2.05 9.92 -14.21
C GLY A 112 -3.54 10.02 -13.86
N THR A 113 -4.34 8.99 -14.19
CA THR A 113 -5.77 8.93 -13.84
C THR A 113 -6.00 8.04 -12.63
N ALA A 114 -7.16 8.17 -11.97
CA ALA A 114 -7.53 7.28 -10.85
C ALA A 114 -7.60 5.80 -11.28
N SER A 115 -7.81 5.54 -12.58
CA SER A 115 -7.84 4.21 -13.18
C SER A 115 -6.48 3.77 -13.74
N GLY A 116 -5.43 4.59 -13.63
CA GLY A 116 -4.12 4.34 -14.23
C GLY A 116 -3.24 3.35 -13.49
N TRP A 117 -3.73 2.70 -12.43
CA TRP A 117 -2.88 1.91 -11.55
C TRP A 117 -2.61 0.52 -12.11
N VAL A 118 -1.35 0.09 -12.02
CA VAL A 118 -0.89 -1.26 -12.32
C VAL A 118 -0.07 -1.80 -11.17
N VAL A 119 -0.18 -3.11 -10.91
CA VAL A 119 0.67 -3.76 -9.91
C VAL A 119 2.02 -4.06 -10.54
N VAL A 120 3.09 -3.55 -9.92
CA VAL A 120 4.47 -3.76 -10.39
C VAL A 120 5.25 -4.74 -9.51
N ALA A 121 4.85 -4.89 -8.24
CA ALA A 121 5.43 -5.88 -7.35
C ALA A 121 4.45 -6.29 -6.24
N THR A 122 4.55 -7.53 -5.77
CA THR A 122 3.84 -8.01 -4.58
C THR A 122 4.83 -8.76 -3.69
N GLY A 123 4.73 -8.59 -2.37
CA GLY A 123 5.47 -9.36 -1.38
C GLY A 123 4.50 -10.18 -0.53
N SER A 124 4.83 -11.45 -0.30
CA SER A 124 4.19 -12.26 0.73
C SER A 124 4.98 -12.18 2.03
N ALA A 125 4.29 -12.31 3.17
CA ALA A 125 4.91 -12.47 4.49
C ALA A 125 5.91 -13.63 4.50
#